data_AF-A0A0F1B925-F1
#
_entry.id   AF-A0A0F1B925-F1
#
_cell.length_a   1.000
_cell.length_b   1.000
_cell.length_c   1.000
_cell.angle_alpha   90.00
_cell.angle_beta   90.00
_cell.angle_gamma   90.00
#
_symmetry.space_group_name_H-M   'P 1'
#
loop_
_entity.id
_entity.type
_entity.pdbx_description
1 polymer ?
#
loop_
_entity_poly.entity_id
_entity_poly.type
_entity_poly.pdbx_seq_one_letter_code
_entity_poly.pdbx_strand_id
1 'polypeptide(L)' 'MSHLNDVIARVDGAINEGVITHMNELLIELSDDAELSREDRYTQQQRLRTAISHHGKEHREEMEARHEQLTKGGTIL' A
#
# COMPACT_ATOMS: atom_id res chain seq x y z
N MET A 1 8.25 17.32 -16.81
CA MET A 1 7.29 17.39 -15.68
C MET A 1 8.13 17.60 -14.43
N SER A 2 7.59 18.20 -13.36
CA SER A 2 8.35 18.33 -12.11
C SER A 2 8.58 16.92 -11.53
N HIS A 3 9.78 16.63 -11.02
CA HIS A 3 10.12 15.34 -10.38
C HIS A 3 9.06 14.91 -9.34
N LEU A 4 8.52 15.88 -8.60
CA LEU A 4 7.42 15.66 -7.66
C LEU A 4 6.16 15.06 -8.32
N ASN A 5 5.79 15.50 -9.51
CA ASN A 5 4.60 14.98 -10.20
C ASN A 5 4.80 13.52 -10.64
N ASP A 6 6.01 13.17 -11.07
CA ASP A 6 6.34 11.81 -11.46
C ASP A 6 6.31 10.88 -10.24
N VAL A 7 6.84 11.35 -9.10
CA VAL A 7 6.73 10.65 -7.81
C VAL A 7 5.28 10.46 -7.38
N ILE A 8 4.44 11.50 -7.47
CA ILE A 8 3.01 11.41 -7.12
C ILE A 8 2.32 10.35 -7.98
N ALA A 9 2.55 10.34 -9.29
CA ALA A 9 1.95 9.36 -10.19
C ALA A 9 2.39 7.92 -9.85
N ARG A 10 3.66 7.71 -9.48
CA ARG A 10 4.15 6.40 -9.03
C ARG A 10 3.52 5.96 -7.71
N VAL A 11 3.40 6.87 -6.74
CA VAL A 11 2.74 6.60 -5.45
C VAL A 11 1.28 6.24 -5.65
N ASP A 12 0.56 6.99 -6.48
CA ASP A 12 -0.84 6.72 -6.80
C ASP A 12 -0.99 5.36 -7.50
N GLY A 13 -0.10 5.03 -8.43
CA GLY A 13 -0.04 3.71 -9.07
C GLY A 13 0.13 2.57 -8.07
N ALA A 14 1.13 2.67 -7.18
CA ALA A 14 1.39 1.64 -6.17
C ALA A 14 0.24 1.46 -5.17
N ILE A 15 -0.44 2.56 -4.80
CA ILE A 15 -1.62 2.51 -3.94
C ILE A 15 -2.78 1.82 -4.67
N ASN A 16 -3.02 2.15 -5.94
CA ASN A 16 -4.09 1.55 -6.74
C ASN A 16 -3.87 0.06 -7.01
N GLU A 17 -2.62 -0.37 -7.18
CA GLU A 17 -2.26 -1.79 -7.31
C GLU A 17 -2.53 -2.58 -6.02
N GLY A 18 -2.49 -1.91 -4.86
CA GLY A 18 -2.70 -2.52 -3.56
C GLY A 18 -1.56 -3.46 -3.11
N VAL A 19 -0.48 -3.61 -3.87
CA VAL A 19 0.59 -4.54 -3.52
C VAL A 19 1.48 -3.94 -2.43
N ILE A 20 1.37 -4.46 -1.19
CA ILE A 20 2.15 -3.99 -0.03
C ILE A 20 3.67 -4.04 -0.29
N THR A 21 4.15 -5.07 -1.01
CA THR A 21 5.57 -5.17 -1.38
C THR A 21 6.02 -3.97 -2.22
N HIS A 22 5.29 -3.61 -3.28
CA HIS A 22 5.61 -2.46 -4.13
C HIS A 22 5.55 -1.14 -3.34
N MET A 23 4.56 -0.98 -2.46
CA MET A 23 4.46 0.21 -1.60
C MET A 23 5.66 0.33 -0.64
N ASN A 24 6.15 -0.78 -0.09
CA ASN A 24 7.33 -0.78 0.78
C ASN A 24 8.64 -0.52 0.03
N GLU A 25 8.79 -1.07 -1.17
CA GLU A 25 9.93 -0.76 -2.06
C GLU A 25 9.96 0.73 -2.38
N LEU A 26 8.81 1.31 -2.73
CA LEU A 26 8.70 2.74 -3.02
C LEU A 26 8.97 3.62 -1.79
N LEU A 27 8.64 3.18 -0.57
CA LEU A 27 9.01 3.87 0.66
C LEU A 27 10.53 3.98 0.85
N ILE A 28 11.26 2.91 0.50
CA ILE A 28 12.74 2.88 0.56
C ILE A 28 13.30 3.82 -0.50
N GLU A 29 12.85 3.71 -1.76
CA GLU A 29 13.29 4.60 -2.85
C GLU A 29 13.08 6.07 -2.52
N LEU A 30 11.91 6.44 -1.99
CA LEU A 30 11.62 7.82 -1.58
C LEU A 30 12.53 8.29 -0.43
N SER A 31 12.98 7.38 0.43
CA SER A 31 13.90 7.75 1.52
C SER A 31 15.23 8.24 0.97
N ASP A 32 15.72 7.63 -0.11
CA ASP A 32 17.01 7.95 -0.74
C ASP A 32 16.91 9.06 -1.80
N ASP A 33 15.71 9.54 -2.13
CA ASP A 33 15.49 10.56 -3.15
C ASP A 33 16.02 11.94 -2.71
N ALA A 34 17.19 12.34 -3.20
CA ALA A 34 17.79 13.65 -2.88
C ALA A 34 17.16 14.83 -3.63
N GLU A 35 16.38 14.57 -4.69
CA GLU A 35 15.77 15.59 -5.54
C GLU A 35 14.44 16.09 -4.96
N LEU A 36 13.76 15.29 -4.13
CA LEU A 36 12.57 15.70 -3.39
C LEU A 36 12.90 16.53 -2.14
N SER A 37 12.11 17.59 -1.92
CA SER A 37 12.14 18.30 -0.63
C SER A 37 11.78 17.35 0.52
N ARG A 38 12.27 17.63 1.72
CA ARG A 38 11.96 16.82 2.91
C ARG A 38 10.45 16.74 3.18
N GLU A 39 9.73 17.83 2.92
CA GLU A 39 8.28 17.92 3.14
C GLU A 39 7.51 17.09 2.11
N ASP A 40 7.86 17.21 0.83
CA ASP A 40 7.22 16.43 -0.24
C ASP A 40 7.44 14.94 -0.03
N ARG A 41 8.70 14.56 0.28
CA ARG A 41 9.07 13.17 0.58
C ARG A 41 8.26 12.63 1.74
N TYR A 42 8.19 13.36 2.84
CA TYR A 42 7.42 12.96 4.00
C TYR A 42 5.94 12.79 3.66
N THR A 43 5.38 13.72 2.90
CA THR A 43 3.97 13.67 2.46
C THR A 43 3.71 12.39 1.65
N GLN A 44 4.53 12.10 0.66
CA GLN A 44 4.35 10.90 -0.18
C GLN A 44 4.57 9.61 0.60
N GLN A 45 5.57 9.56 1.48
CA GLN A 45 5.79 8.42 2.38
C GLN A 45 4.61 8.20 3.33
N GLN A 46 4.02 9.27 3.86
CA GLN A 46 2.88 9.17 4.77
C GLN A 46 1.62 8.64 4.06
N ARG A 47 1.44 8.98 2.78
CA ARG A 47 0.37 8.41 1.94
C ARG A 47 0.52 6.89 1.80
N LEU A 48 1.72 6.42 1.45
CA LEU A 48 2.02 4.98 1.36
C LEU A 48 1.81 4.26 2.70
N ARG A 49 2.30 4.81 3.81
CA ARG A 49 2.10 4.22 5.15
C ARG A 49 0.63 4.09 5.54
N THR A 50 -0.16 5.11 5.20
CA THR A 50 -1.61 5.10 5.41
C THR A 50 -2.25 3.98 4.57
N ALA A 51 -1.96 3.92 3.28
CA ALA A 51 -2.48 2.90 2.37
C ALA A 51 -2.12 1.47 2.81
N ILE A 52 -0.86 1.22 3.21
CA ILE A 52 -0.42 -0.08 3.74
C ILE A 52 -1.21 -0.47 5.00
N SER A 53 -1.42 0.49 5.92
CA SER A 53 -2.18 0.26 7.15
C SER A 53 -3.65 -0.09 6.89
N HIS A 54 -4.27 0.55 5.90
CA HIS A 54 -5.63 0.23 5.47
C HIS A 54 -5.70 -1.14 4.79
N HIS A 55 -4.78 -1.45 3.87
CA HIS A 55 -4.76 -2.73 3.18
C HIS A 55 -4.50 -3.92 4.13
N GLY A 56 -3.66 -3.75 5.15
CA GLY A 56 -3.44 -4.77 6.18
C GLY A 56 -4.70 -5.11 6.99
N LYS A 57 -5.64 -4.16 7.11
CA LYS A 57 -6.94 -4.38 7.77
C LYS A 57 -7.93 -5.05 6.83
N GLU A 58 -8.07 -4.55 5.59
CA GLU A 58 -8.98 -5.13 4.59
C GLU A 58 -8.62 -6.58 4.26
N HIS A 59 -7.34 -6.93 4.12
CA HIS A 59 -6.94 -8.31 3.82
C HIS A 59 -7.19 -9.27 4.99
N ARG A 60 -7.05 -8.80 6.24
CA ARG A 60 -7.41 -9.60 7.43
C ARG A 60 -8.91 -9.86 7.46
N GLU A 61 -9.72 -8.83 7.20
CA GLU A 61 -11.18 -8.92 7.17
C GLU A 61 -11.69 -9.81 6.01
N GLU A 62 -11.09 -9.70 4.81
CA GLU A 62 -11.44 -10.56 3.67
C GLU A 62 -11.03 -12.03 3.89
N MET A 63 -9.87 -12.28 4.52
CA MET A 63 -9.45 -13.64 4.86
C MET A 63 -10.28 -14.24 5.99
N GLU A 64 -10.66 -13.47 7.01
CA GLU A 64 -11.61 -13.91 8.04
C GLU A 64 -12.99 -14.21 7.45
N ALA A 65 -13.51 -13.35 6.56
CA ALA A 65 -14.78 -13.57 5.89
C ALA A 65 -14.76 -14.83 5.00
N ARG A 66 -13.66 -15.08 4.28
CA ARG A 66 -13.45 -16.32 3.51
C ARG A 66 -13.35 -17.55 4.42
N HIS A 67 -12.64 -17.46 5.54
CA HIS A 67 -12.51 -18.55 6.50
C HIS A 67 -13.85 -18.88 7.19
N GLU A 68 -14.65 -17.88 7.54
CA GLU A 68 -16.01 -18.07 8.06
C GLU A 68 -16.95 -18.75 7.05
N GLN A 69 -16.85 -18.41 5.77
CA GLN A 69 -17.65 -19.08 4.72
C GLN A 69 -17.27 -20.56 4.56
N LEU A 70 -15.97 -20.89 4.62
CA LEU A 70 -15.49 -22.27 4.52
C LEU A 70 -15.88 -23.11 5.74
N THR A 71 -15.93 -22.52 6.93
CA THR A 71 -16.30 -23.22 8.17
C THR A 71 -17.81 -23.37 8.37
N LYS A 72 -18.63 -22.55 7.70
CA LYS A 72 -20.10 -22.67 7.72
C LYS A 72 -20.66 -23.60 6.63
N GLY A 73 -19.90 -23.88 5.56
CA GLY A 73 -20.37 -24.64 4.38
C GLY A 73 -19.85 -26.07 4.19
N GLY A 74 -18.93 -26.57 5.02
CA GLY A 74 -18.27 -27.87 4.79
C GLY A 74 -18.73 -28.99 5.71
N THR A 75 -19.72 -29.77 5.30
CA THR A 75 -19.86 -31.16 5.75
C THR A 75 -18.58 -31.89 5.39
N ILE A 76 -17.79 -32.29 6.39
CA ILE A 76 -16.72 -33.27 6.22
C ILE A 76 -17.42 -34.61 5.96
N LEU A 77 -17.44 -35.07 4.70
CA LEU A 77 -17.66 -36.47 4.32
C LEU A 77 -16.31 -37.06 3.90
#